data_AF-A0A2V9BAF6-F1
#
_entry.id   AF-A0A2V9BAF6-F1
#
_cell.length_a   1.000
_cell.length_b   1.000
_cell.length_c   1.000
_cell.angle_alpha   90.00
_cell.angle_beta   90.00
_cell.angle_gamma   90.00
#
_symmetry.space_group_name_H-M   'P 1'
#
loop_
_entity.id
_entity.type
_entity.pdbx_description
1 polymer ?
#
loop_
_entity_poly.entity_id
_entity_poly.type
_entity_poly.pdbx_seq_one_letter_code
_entity_poly.pdbx_strand_id
1 'polypeptide(L)'
;MDILEATAEFERWLGQQLEVVRSDLALKHENVAKAPFPFFRATFYRWVQRWPDICGDLANAPSVLAVGDLHIENFGTWRDAEGSLIWGVNDLDEVYPSAYSLDLVRLTASAYLAMEEGHLAITRKEASDALERGYREAIEAGGRPFALVEHHRWLRLLAFGKLRDPARFCKKIKELPQHLTKSSVKVQAMLEAALPQPGMKYELKKRIARLGSLGHMRVLALASWQGAYVVREAKALRPSAWVWARRRPTNTLYCGALASRAVRVADPHVHFRDGWLVRRLAPDCSRIELASLPKERDEARLLYSMGWEAANLHLGSPSAVAKIRKDLAKRSAPWLHKAAKAMSEATLADWEQWRRGWKRAKTR
;
A
#
# COMPACT_ATOMS: atom_id res chain seq x y z
N MET A 1 -24.23 10.65 -3.16
CA MET A 1 -23.74 9.88 -1.99
C MET A 1 -22.56 10.63 -1.39
N ASP A 2 -22.71 11.03 -0.14
CA ASP A 2 -21.63 11.69 0.59
C ASP A 2 -20.62 10.69 1.18
N ILE A 3 -19.57 11.17 1.86
CA ILE A 3 -18.55 10.30 2.46
C ILE A 3 -19.11 9.41 3.58
N LEU A 4 -20.08 9.87 4.37
CA LEU A 4 -20.60 9.10 5.51
C LEU A 4 -21.42 7.92 4.99
N GLU A 5 -22.29 8.18 4.01
CA GLU A 5 -23.07 7.16 3.31
C GLU A 5 -22.16 6.15 2.60
N ALA A 6 -21.17 6.65 1.85
CA ALA A 6 -20.19 5.81 1.16
C ALA A 6 -19.41 4.91 2.13
N THR A 7 -19.03 5.44 3.30
CA THR A 7 -18.34 4.65 4.33
C THR A 7 -19.22 3.54 4.87
N ALA A 8 -20.47 3.86 5.23
CA ALA A 8 -21.40 2.89 5.78
C ALA A 8 -21.74 1.77 4.78
N GLU A 9 -21.93 2.12 3.50
CA GLU A 9 -22.16 1.14 2.44
C GLU A 9 -20.92 0.27 2.19
N PHE A 10 -19.73 0.88 2.12
CA PHE A 10 -18.49 0.15 1.93
C PHE A 10 -18.20 -0.81 3.09
N GLU A 11 -18.41 -0.39 4.33
CA GLU A 11 -18.17 -1.24 5.50
C GLU A 11 -19.19 -2.38 5.61
N ARG A 12 -20.44 -2.15 5.20
CA ARG A 12 -21.43 -3.23 5.07
C ARG A 12 -20.98 -4.25 4.02
N TRP A 13 -20.51 -3.80 2.87
CA TRP A 13 -19.94 -4.68 1.85
C TRP A 13 -18.69 -5.41 2.36
N LEU A 14 -17.78 -4.71 3.05
CA LEU A 14 -16.56 -5.29 3.61
C LEU A 14 -16.88 -6.43 4.59
N GLY A 15 -17.89 -6.26 5.44
CA GLY A 15 -18.36 -7.29 6.36
C GLY A 15 -18.96 -8.54 5.69
N GLN A 16 -19.33 -8.44 4.40
CA GLN A 16 -19.72 -9.59 3.58
C GLN A 16 -18.51 -10.28 2.93
N GLN A 17 -17.37 -9.58 2.79
CA GLN A 17 -16.17 -10.11 2.15
C GLN A 17 -15.25 -10.84 3.13
N LEU A 18 -15.13 -10.36 4.36
CA LEU A 18 -14.29 -10.94 5.39
C LEU A 18 -14.82 -10.66 6.79
N GLU A 19 -14.33 -11.42 7.78
CA GLU A 19 -14.61 -11.12 9.19
C GLU A 19 -13.90 -9.84 9.61
N VAL A 20 -14.68 -8.88 10.11
CA VAL A 20 -14.20 -7.55 10.48
C VAL A 20 -14.03 -7.41 11.99
N VAL A 21 -12.85 -7.00 12.42
CA VAL A 21 -12.57 -6.65 13.82
C VAL A 21 -13.14 -5.27 14.13
N ARG A 22 -14.34 -5.21 14.72
CA ARG A 22 -15.09 -3.95 14.95
C ARG A 22 -14.34 -2.91 15.77
N SER A 23 -13.59 -3.32 16.80
CA SER A 23 -12.76 -2.40 17.60
C SER A 23 -11.72 -1.68 16.75
N ASP A 24 -11.15 -2.37 15.76
CA ASP A 24 -10.13 -1.82 14.88
C ASP A 24 -10.75 -0.86 13.87
N LEU A 25 -11.99 -1.11 13.42
CA LEU A 25 -12.74 -0.13 12.62
C LEU A 25 -13.04 1.16 13.39
N ALA A 26 -13.45 1.07 14.66
CA ALA A 26 -13.66 2.27 15.46
C ALA A 26 -12.37 3.09 15.61
N LEU A 27 -11.23 2.41 15.83
CA LEU A 27 -9.91 3.04 15.84
C LEU A 27 -9.55 3.64 14.47
N LYS A 28 -9.96 2.99 13.36
CA LYS A 28 -9.80 3.52 12.01
C LYS A 28 -10.51 4.84 11.88
N HIS A 29 -11.79 4.91 12.24
CA HIS A 29 -12.59 6.13 12.16
C HIS A 29 -11.98 7.29 12.95
N GLU A 30 -11.49 7.02 14.16
CA GLU A 30 -10.80 8.02 14.97
C GLU A 30 -9.56 8.56 14.28
N ASN A 31 -8.70 7.68 13.75
CA ASN A 31 -7.47 8.08 13.08
C ASN A 31 -7.74 8.83 11.76
N VAL A 32 -8.75 8.42 11.01
CA VAL A 32 -9.21 9.07 9.78
C VAL A 32 -9.70 10.49 10.06
N ALA A 33 -10.28 10.75 11.24
CA ALA A 33 -10.72 12.10 11.61
C ALA A 33 -9.55 13.04 12.01
N LYS A 34 -8.35 12.53 12.30
CA LYS A 34 -7.23 13.32 12.82
C LYS A 34 -6.56 14.20 11.76
N ALA A 35 -6.35 13.69 10.55
CA ALA A 35 -5.66 14.43 9.49
C ALA A 35 -6.01 13.93 8.07
N PRO A 36 -5.79 14.76 7.02
CA PRO A 36 -6.10 14.41 5.63
C PRO A 36 -5.34 13.19 5.10
N PHE A 37 -4.05 13.07 5.40
CA PHE A 37 -3.26 11.96 4.86
C PHE A 37 -3.71 10.59 5.42
N PRO A 38 -3.97 10.43 6.74
CA PRO A 38 -4.69 9.29 7.29
C PRO A 38 -6.01 8.97 6.58
N PHE A 39 -6.84 9.98 6.34
CA PHE A 39 -8.12 9.82 5.64
C PHE A 39 -7.93 9.26 4.23
N PHE A 40 -7.10 9.93 3.44
CA PHE A 40 -6.77 9.56 2.07
C PHE A 40 -6.37 8.07 1.95
N ARG A 41 -5.53 7.59 2.87
CA ARG A 41 -5.04 6.20 2.91
C ARG A 41 -6.09 5.18 3.34
N ALA A 42 -7.07 5.59 4.13
CA ALA A 42 -8.06 4.70 4.72
C ALA A 42 -9.33 4.56 3.86
N THR A 43 -9.52 5.47 2.90
CA THR A 43 -10.74 5.63 2.12
C THR A 43 -10.51 5.48 0.62
N PHE A 44 -9.69 4.51 0.19
CA PHE A 44 -9.49 4.22 -1.24
C PHE A 44 -10.81 3.96 -1.99
N TYR A 45 -11.80 3.35 -1.33
CA TYR A 45 -13.14 3.16 -1.88
C TYR A 45 -13.78 4.49 -2.32
N ARG A 46 -13.56 5.58 -1.56
CA ARG A 46 -14.05 6.91 -1.92
C ARG A 46 -13.27 7.48 -3.10
N TRP A 47 -11.96 7.29 -3.12
CA TRP A 47 -11.12 7.71 -4.25
C TRP A 47 -11.63 7.14 -5.57
N VAL A 48 -11.89 5.83 -5.62
CA VAL A 48 -12.36 5.18 -6.86
C VAL A 48 -13.78 5.56 -7.24
N GLN A 49 -14.63 5.98 -6.29
CA GLN A 49 -15.95 6.56 -6.61
C GLN A 49 -15.82 7.93 -7.29
N ARG A 50 -14.89 8.77 -6.82
CA ARG A 50 -14.73 10.16 -7.32
C ARG A 50 -13.88 10.24 -8.59
N TRP A 51 -12.98 9.27 -8.79
CA TRP A 51 -12.00 9.26 -9.86
C TRP A 51 -12.59 9.41 -11.28
N PRO A 52 -13.62 8.65 -11.70
CA PRO A 52 -14.17 8.79 -13.05
C PRO A 52 -14.79 10.17 -13.31
N ASP A 53 -15.39 10.78 -12.29
CA ASP A 53 -16.07 12.08 -12.42
C ASP A 53 -15.07 13.24 -12.49
N ILE A 54 -14.01 13.18 -11.67
CA ILE A 54 -13.02 14.27 -11.57
C ILE A 54 -11.95 14.16 -12.65
N CYS A 55 -11.60 12.94 -13.06
CA CYS A 55 -10.48 12.65 -13.95
C CYS A 55 -10.92 11.77 -15.14
N GLY A 56 -12.09 12.04 -15.73
CA GLY A 56 -12.70 11.21 -16.79
C GLY A 56 -11.75 10.84 -17.94
N ASP A 57 -11.01 11.81 -18.48
CA ASP A 57 -10.02 11.57 -19.54
C ASP A 57 -8.88 10.63 -19.10
N LEU A 58 -8.48 10.70 -17.82
CA LEU A 58 -7.47 9.81 -17.26
C LEU A 58 -8.06 8.45 -16.92
N ALA A 59 -9.33 8.37 -16.52
CA ALA A 59 -10.01 7.13 -16.21
C ALA A 59 -10.15 6.21 -17.43
N ASN A 60 -10.10 6.79 -18.63
CA ASN A 60 -10.13 6.08 -19.92
C ASN A 60 -8.73 5.74 -20.47
N ALA A 61 -7.65 6.05 -19.73
CA ALA A 61 -6.29 5.71 -20.15
C ALA A 61 -6.08 4.18 -20.22
N PRO A 62 -5.04 3.69 -20.91
CA PRO A 62 -4.72 2.27 -21.01
C PRO A 62 -4.79 1.52 -19.68
N SER A 63 -5.53 0.41 -19.68
CA SER A 63 -5.72 -0.42 -18.50
C SER A 63 -4.51 -1.30 -18.24
N VAL A 64 -4.10 -1.36 -16.97
CA VAL A 64 -3.07 -2.26 -16.41
C VAL A 64 -3.62 -2.95 -15.16
N LEU A 65 -2.90 -3.94 -14.63
CA LEU A 65 -3.04 -4.34 -13.23
C LEU A 65 -2.46 -3.23 -12.35
N ALA A 66 -3.26 -2.20 -12.07
CA ALA A 66 -2.88 -1.10 -11.19
C ALA A 66 -2.82 -1.59 -9.74
N VAL A 67 -1.93 -1.02 -8.94
CA VAL A 67 -1.80 -1.24 -7.50
C VAL A 67 -3.06 -0.80 -6.75
N GLY A 68 -3.68 0.29 -7.20
CA GLY A 68 -4.88 0.84 -6.59
C GLY A 68 -4.54 1.84 -5.50
N ASP A 69 -4.41 1.39 -4.25
CA ASP A 69 -4.13 2.27 -3.10
C ASP A 69 -2.65 2.69 -3.01
N LEU A 70 -2.08 3.17 -4.11
CA LEU A 70 -0.67 3.57 -4.18
C LEU A 70 -0.45 4.97 -3.60
N HIS A 71 0.49 5.07 -2.66
CA HIS A 71 0.83 6.27 -1.92
C HIS A 71 2.28 6.20 -1.42
N ILE A 72 2.88 7.34 -1.08
CA ILE A 72 4.30 7.44 -0.65
C ILE A 72 4.68 6.52 0.53
N GLU A 73 3.73 6.16 1.40
CA GLU A 73 3.96 5.19 2.48
C GLU A 73 3.71 3.71 2.09
N ASN A 74 3.47 3.34 0.82
CA ASN A 74 3.42 1.92 0.42
C ASN A 74 4.81 1.35 0.13
N PHE A 75 5.80 2.22 0.00
CA PHE A 75 7.16 1.85 -0.31
C PHE A 75 7.91 1.39 0.93
N GLY A 76 8.61 0.29 0.81
CA GLY A 76 9.47 -0.22 1.85
C GLY A 76 10.44 -1.23 1.31
N THR A 77 10.97 -2.06 2.18
CA THR A 77 11.99 -3.04 1.80
C THR A 77 11.66 -4.44 2.26
N TRP A 78 12.32 -5.41 1.64
CA TRP A 78 12.34 -6.81 2.01
C TRP A 78 13.68 -7.43 1.61
N ARG A 79 13.94 -8.67 2.06
CA ARG A 79 15.06 -9.46 1.54
C ARG A 79 14.57 -10.48 0.53
N ASP A 80 15.29 -10.61 -0.57
CA ASP A 80 15.08 -11.66 -1.56
C ASP A 80 15.60 -13.03 -1.09
N ALA A 81 15.63 -14.01 -2.00
CA ALA A 81 16.08 -15.37 -1.72
C ALA A 81 17.57 -15.46 -1.34
N GLU A 82 18.42 -14.57 -1.87
CA GLU A 82 19.85 -14.49 -1.59
C GLU A 82 20.15 -13.57 -0.40
N GLY A 83 19.12 -13.00 0.23
CA GLY A 83 19.24 -12.08 1.36
C GLY A 83 19.54 -10.64 0.97
N SER A 84 19.54 -10.27 -0.31
CA SER A 84 19.74 -8.90 -0.78
C SER A 84 18.58 -8.01 -0.39
N LEU A 85 18.89 -6.78 0.05
CA LEU A 85 17.87 -5.80 0.44
C LEU A 85 17.27 -5.15 -0.80
N ILE A 86 15.96 -5.35 -0.99
CA ILE A 86 15.18 -4.82 -2.11
C ILE A 86 14.31 -3.68 -1.62
N TRP A 87 14.06 -2.69 -2.47
CA TRP A 87 13.08 -1.63 -2.25
C TRP A 87 11.96 -1.68 -3.29
N GLY A 88 10.74 -1.35 -2.87
CA GLY A 88 9.61 -1.22 -3.79
C GLY A 88 8.26 -1.19 -3.07
N VAL A 89 7.18 -1.48 -3.81
CA VAL A 89 5.81 -1.47 -3.25
C VAL A 89 5.52 -2.75 -2.46
N ASN A 90 5.10 -2.56 -1.20
CA ASN A 90 4.91 -3.63 -0.21
C ASN A 90 3.46 -4.10 -0.02
N ASP A 91 2.47 -3.33 -0.50
CA ASP A 91 1.06 -3.64 -0.31
C ASP A 91 0.36 -3.70 -1.67
N LEU A 92 -0.24 -4.86 -1.97
CA LEU A 92 -0.90 -5.17 -3.24
C LEU A 92 -2.35 -5.59 -3.02
N ASP A 93 -2.96 -5.21 -1.90
CA ASP A 93 -4.34 -5.58 -1.55
C ASP A 93 -5.40 -5.07 -2.54
N GLU A 94 -5.14 -3.93 -3.17
CA GLU A 94 -6.13 -3.19 -3.95
C GLU A 94 -5.99 -3.38 -5.46
N VAL A 95 -5.13 -4.32 -5.86
CA VAL A 95 -4.79 -4.54 -7.26
C VAL A 95 -6.05 -4.84 -8.08
N TYR A 96 -6.21 -4.10 -9.17
CA TYR A 96 -7.37 -4.23 -10.03
C TYR A 96 -7.10 -3.72 -11.45
N PRO A 97 -7.69 -4.33 -12.49
CA PRO A 97 -7.67 -3.80 -13.85
C PRO A 97 -8.23 -2.36 -13.93
N SER A 98 -7.36 -1.37 -14.07
CA SER A 98 -7.74 0.04 -14.19
C SER A 98 -6.69 0.85 -14.95
N ALA A 99 -7.03 2.09 -15.29
CA ALA A 99 -6.13 3.00 -16.00
C ALA A 99 -4.82 3.22 -15.23
N TYR A 100 -3.68 3.12 -15.92
CA TYR A 100 -2.35 3.29 -15.30
C TYR A 100 -2.18 4.66 -14.62
N SER A 101 -2.89 5.67 -15.10
CA SER A 101 -2.89 7.03 -14.57
C SER A 101 -3.47 7.12 -13.16
N LEU A 102 -4.31 6.17 -12.73
CA LEU A 102 -4.88 6.15 -11.39
C LEU A 102 -3.78 6.09 -10.32
N ASP A 103 -2.85 5.16 -10.48
CA ASP A 103 -1.75 4.97 -9.54
C ASP A 103 -0.83 6.19 -9.51
N LEU A 104 -0.54 6.79 -10.68
CA LEU A 104 0.29 7.99 -10.76
C LEU A 104 -0.37 9.18 -10.07
N VAL A 105 -1.64 9.46 -10.39
CA VAL A 105 -2.36 10.59 -9.79
C VAL A 105 -2.52 10.38 -8.30
N ARG A 106 -2.83 9.15 -7.85
CA ARG A 106 -2.97 8.83 -6.43
C ARG A 106 -1.65 9.01 -5.68
N LEU A 107 -0.56 8.49 -6.23
CA LEU A 107 0.77 8.64 -5.66
C LEU A 107 1.20 10.11 -5.55
N THR A 108 1.00 10.90 -6.61
CA THR A 108 1.28 12.35 -6.59
C THR A 108 0.39 13.10 -5.60
N ALA A 109 -0.92 12.80 -5.55
CA ALA A 109 -1.82 13.41 -4.57
C ALA A 109 -1.42 13.09 -3.13
N SER A 110 -0.93 11.88 -2.87
CA SER A 110 -0.40 11.50 -1.55
C SER A 110 0.81 12.34 -1.16
N ALA A 111 1.70 12.66 -2.12
CA ALA A 111 2.83 13.55 -1.87
C ALA A 111 2.35 14.98 -1.53
N TYR A 112 1.30 15.49 -2.19
CA TYR A 112 0.75 16.82 -1.89
C TYR A 112 0.17 16.92 -0.48
N LEU A 113 -0.58 15.90 -0.06
CA LEU A 113 -1.10 15.83 1.30
C LEU A 113 0.03 15.73 2.35
N ALA A 114 1.11 15.02 2.03
CA ALA A 114 2.27 14.95 2.92
C ALA A 114 3.07 16.26 2.99
N MET A 115 3.10 17.06 1.91
CA MET A 115 3.65 18.42 1.94
C MET A 115 2.84 19.34 2.86
N GLU A 116 1.50 19.25 2.80
CA GLU A 116 0.61 20.04 3.68
C GLU A 116 0.83 19.72 5.16
N GLU A 117 1.22 18.49 5.48
CA GLU A 117 1.59 18.05 6.84
C GLU A 117 3.06 18.35 7.20
N GLY A 118 3.83 19.01 6.32
CA GLY A 118 5.23 19.37 6.55
C GLY A 118 6.23 18.21 6.46
N HIS A 119 5.80 17.06 5.92
CA HIS A 119 6.65 15.87 5.78
C HIS A 119 7.59 15.92 4.57
N LEU A 120 7.30 16.79 3.58
CA LEU A 120 8.10 17.00 2.37
C LEU A 120 8.32 18.50 2.16
N ALA A 121 9.55 18.90 1.86
CA ALA A 121 9.98 20.27 1.55
C ALA A 121 10.40 20.40 0.07
N ILE A 122 9.47 20.09 -0.84
CA ILE A 122 9.61 20.24 -2.29
C ILE A 122 8.31 20.83 -2.86
N THR A 123 8.39 21.57 -3.97
CA THR A 123 7.16 22.13 -4.57
C THR A 123 6.30 21.04 -5.20
N ARG A 124 4.97 21.29 -5.27
CA ARG A 124 4.03 20.37 -5.94
C ARG A 124 4.40 20.08 -7.39
N LYS A 125 4.94 21.08 -8.10
CA LYS A 125 5.37 20.96 -9.49
C LYS A 125 6.58 20.05 -9.62
N GLU A 126 7.64 20.30 -8.85
CA GLU A 126 8.83 19.45 -8.87
C GLU A 126 8.52 18.00 -8.49
N ALA A 127 7.62 17.80 -7.52
CA ALA A 127 7.16 16.47 -7.13
C ALA A 127 6.44 15.73 -8.25
N SER A 128 5.48 16.36 -8.93
CA SER A 128 4.79 15.74 -10.07
C SER A 128 5.73 15.50 -11.24
N ASP A 129 6.62 16.46 -11.55
CA ASP A 129 7.56 16.36 -12.66
C ASP A 129 8.56 15.21 -12.42
N ALA A 130 9.07 15.07 -11.19
CA ALA A 130 9.98 13.99 -10.84
C ALA A 130 9.32 12.61 -10.92
N LEU A 131 8.10 12.47 -10.37
CA LEU A 131 7.29 11.25 -10.45
C LEU A 131 7.00 10.85 -11.89
N GLU A 132 6.51 11.79 -12.69
CA GLU A 132 6.20 11.56 -14.11
C GLU A 132 7.45 11.16 -14.89
N ARG A 133 8.56 11.86 -14.68
CA ARG A 133 9.84 11.56 -15.32
C ARG A 133 10.31 10.14 -15.00
N GLY A 134 10.29 9.75 -13.73
CA GLY A 134 10.68 8.40 -13.31
C GLY A 134 9.81 7.31 -13.93
N TYR A 135 8.50 7.55 -14.03
CA TYR A 135 7.58 6.62 -14.68
C TYR A 135 7.86 6.50 -16.18
N ARG A 136 8.00 7.62 -16.89
CA ARG A 136 8.24 7.64 -18.34
C ARG A 136 9.55 6.92 -18.69
N GLU A 137 10.64 7.25 -18.02
CA GLU A 137 11.95 6.66 -18.28
C GLU A 137 11.96 5.15 -18.01
N ALA A 138 11.29 4.69 -16.95
CA ALA A 138 11.14 3.27 -16.66
C ALA A 138 10.34 2.50 -17.74
N ILE A 139 9.24 3.08 -18.24
CA ILE A 139 8.44 2.47 -19.32
C ILE A 139 9.26 2.34 -20.61
N GLU A 140 10.10 3.32 -20.94
CA GLU A 140 10.99 3.24 -22.10
C GLU A 140 12.11 2.23 -21.89
N ALA A 141 12.73 2.21 -20.71
CA ALA A 141 13.82 1.29 -20.37
C ALA A 141 13.39 -0.18 -20.18
N GLY A 142 12.08 -0.46 -20.08
CA GLY A 142 11.58 -1.80 -19.76
C GLY A 142 11.66 -2.15 -18.27
N GLY A 143 11.84 -1.15 -17.41
CA GLY A 143 11.91 -1.29 -15.96
C GLY A 143 13.25 -1.82 -15.46
N ARG A 144 13.43 -1.69 -14.14
CA ARG A 144 14.58 -2.26 -13.41
C ARG A 144 14.24 -2.30 -11.91
N PRO A 145 14.35 -3.45 -11.24
CA PRO A 145 14.11 -3.53 -9.80
C PRO A 145 15.17 -2.77 -8.98
N PHE A 146 14.80 -2.29 -7.80
CA PHE A 146 15.70 -1.60 -6.88
C PHE A 146 16.36 -2.58 -5.90
N ALA A 147 17.44 -3.24 -6.33
CA ALA A 147 18.36 -3.93 -5.43
C ALA A 147 19.31 -2.91 -4.77
N LEU A 148 19.21 -2.75 -3.45
CA LEU A 148 19.94 -1.70 -2.72
C LEU A 148 21.39 -2.07 -2.41
N VAL A 149 21.84 -3.29 -2.72
CA VAL A 149 23.19 -3.77 -2.41
C VAL A 149 24.25 -3.05 -3.25
N GLU A 150 24.07 -3.08 -4.57
CA GLU A 150 25.06 -2.59 -5.55
C GLU A 150 24.88 -1.10 -5.86
N HIS A 151 23.63 -0.67 -5.98
CA HIS A 151 23.26 0.68 -6.41
C HIS A 151 22.35 1.33 -5.36
N HIS A 152 22.15 2.65 -5.45
CA HIS A 152 21.24 3.40 -4.56
C HIS A 152 21.66 3.47 -3.08
N ARG A 153 22.95 3.77 -2.80
CA ARG A 153 23.46 4.00 -1.43
C ARG A 153 22.56 4.91 -0.59
N TRP A 154 21.99 5.95 -1.19
CA TRP A 154 21.09 6.88 -0.49
C TRP A 154 19.78 6.19 -0.06
N LEU A 155 19.08 5.46 -0.93
CA LEU A 155 17.89 4.65 -0.55
C LEU A 155 18.25 3.62 0.51
N ARG A 156 19.44 3.02 0.41
CA ARG A 156 19.94 2.08 1.41
C ARG A 156 20.10 2.75 2.78
N LEU A 157 20.63 3.97 2.84
CA LEU A 157 20.72 4.73 4.10
C LEU A 157 19.34 5.07 4.66
N LEU A 158 18.37 5.43 3.80
CA LEU A 158 16.97 5.60 4.22
C LEU A 158 16.39 4.30 4.78
N ALA A 159 16.73 3.19 4.16
CA ALA A 159 16.34 1.86 4.59
C ALA A 159 16.99 1.45 5.92
N PHE A 160 18.09 2.03 6.39
CA PHE A 160 18.67 1.65 7.70
C PHE A 160 18.30 2.58 8.87
N GLY A 161 17.24 3.39 8.74
CA GLY A 161 16.80 4.31 9.78
C GLY A 161 16.37 3.66 11.12
N LYS A 162 16.28 4.48 12.18
CA LYS A 162 16.07 4.09 13.60
C LYS A 162 14.89 3.14 13.90
N LEU A 163 13.91 3.01 13.00
CA LEU A 163 12.73 2.17 13.19
C LEU A 163 12.97 0.68 12.89
N ARG A 164 14.16 0.35 12.38
CA ARG A 164 14.56 -1.01 12.05
C ARG A 164 15.46 -1.63 13.09
N ASP A 165 15.55 -1.02 14.27
CA ASP A 165 16.21 -1.58 15.44
C ASP A 165 15.60 -2.96 15.77
N PRO A 166 16.37 -4.05 15.61
CA PRO A 166 15.90 -5.40 15.89
C PRO A 166 15.43 -5.56 17.33
N ALA A 167 16.06 -4.89 18.30
CA ALA A 167 15.67 -5.00 19.71
C ALA A 167 14.29 -4.41 19.95
N ARG A 168 14.02 -3.21 19.40
CA ARG A 168 12.69 -2.57 19.48
C ARG A 168 11.62 -3.38 18.75
N PHE A 169 11.94 -3.93 17.58
CA PHE A 169 11.04 -4.81 16.84
C PHE A 169 10.67 -6.06 17.66
N CYS A 170 11.68 -6.77 18.18
CA CYS A 170 11.48 -7.98 18.98
C CYS A 170 10.65 -7.70 20.23
N LYS A 171 10.96 -6.61 20.96
CA LYS A 171 10.18 -6.18 22.13
C LYS A 171 8.69 -6.00 21.77
N LYS A 172 8.41 -5.25 20.72
CA LYS A 172 7.04 -4.98 20.26
C LYS A 172 6.28 -6.23 19.86
N ILE A 173 6.92 -7.19 19.18
CA ILE A 173 6.27 -8.43 18.77
C ILE A 173 5.95 -9.33 19.97
N LYS A 174 6.86 -9.41 20.96
CA LYS A 174 6.64 -10.21 22.18
C LYS A 174 5.45 -9.72 22.99
N GLU A 175 5.30 -8.40 23.11
CA GLU A 175 4.23 -7.72 23.84
C GLU A 175 2.85 -7.82 23.16
N LEU A 176 2.76 -8.38 21.95
CA LEU A 176 1.46 -8.55 21.29
C LEU A 176 0.58 -9.54 22.06
N PRO A 177 -0.74 -9.24 22.16
CA PRO A 177 -1.68 -10.08 22.87
C PRO A 177 -1.80 -11.46 22.22
N GLN A 178 -2.02 -12.49 23.03
CA GLN A 178 -2.30 -13.83 22.53
C GLN A 178 -3.59 -13.83 21.70
N HIS A 179 -3.61 -14.64 20.66
CA HIS A 179 -4.83 -14.93 19.91
C HIS A 179 -5.54 -16.09 20.59
N LEU A 180 -6.47 -15.78 21.49
CA LEU A 180 -7.17 -16.76 22.33
C LEU A 180 -8.29 -17.50 21.59
N THR A 181 -8.71 -16.99 20.43
CA THR A 181 -9.67 -17.65 19.55
C THR A 181 -8.94 -18.69 18.70
N LYS A 182 -9.53 -19.88 18.49
CA LYS A 182 -8.99 -20.84 17.53
C LYS A 182 -9.06 -20.22 16.13
N SER A 183 -7.92 -19.79 15.59
CA SER A 183 -7.79 -19.51 14.15
C SER A 183 -8.30 -20.71 13.36
N SER A 184 -8.89 -20.48 12.19
CA SER A 184 -9.29 -21.60 11.33
C SER A 184 -8.10 -22.53 11.08
N VAL A 185 -8.36 -23.85 11.04
CA VAL A 185 -7.34 -24.88 10.75
C VAL A 185 -6.53 -24.54 9.49
N LYS A 186 -7.21 -23.95 8.50
CA LYS A 186 -6.60 -23.49 7.25
C LYS A 186 -5.53 -22.41 7.47
N VAL A 187 -5.79 -21.41 8.31
CA VAL A 187 -4.84 -20.32 8.60
C VAL A 187 -3.63 -20.82 9.38
N GLN A 188 -3.84 -21.74 10.33
CA GLN A 188 -2.75 -22.37 11.06
C GLN A 188 -1.84 -23.18 10.13
N ALA A 189 -2.42 -24.03 9.26
CA ALA A 189 -1.67 -24.80 8.28
C ALA A 189 -0.84 -23.90 7.34
N MET A 190 -1.39 -22.75 6.92
CA MET A 190 -0.66 -21.78 6.10
C MET A 190 0.50 -21.12 6.85
N LEU A 191 0.34 -20.80 8.14
CA LEU A 191 1.41 -20.25 8.98
C LEU A 191 2.51 -21.29 9.23
N GLU A 192 2.13 -22.53 9.54
CA GLU A 192 3.04 -23.65 9.78
C GLU A 192 3.87 -23.98 8.54
N ALA A 193 3.24 -24.02 7.36
CA ALA A 193 3.93 -24.22 6.10
C ALA A 193 4.95 -23.10 5.78
N ALA A 194 4.78 -21.91 6.36
CA ALA A 194 5.71 -20.79 6.19
C ALA A 194 6.83 -20.76 7.25
N LEU A 195 6.78 -21.61 8.28
CA LEU A 195 7.84 -21.71 9.29
C LEU A 195 9.09 -22.40 8.69
N PRO A 196 10.30 -22.12 9.22
CA PRO A 196 11.54 -22.70 8.71
C PRO A 196 11.61 -24.23 8.74
N GLN A 197 10.93 -24.87 9.69
CA GLN A 197 10.93 -26.32 9.84
C GLN A 197 9.52 -26.82 10.24
N PRO A 198 9.09 -27.99 9.72
CA PRO A 198 7.86 -28.65 10.17
C PRO A 198 7.88 -28.94 11.68
N GLY A 199 6.72 -28.86 12.34
CA GLY A 199 6.56 -29.25 13.75
C GLY A 199 7.15 -28.27 14.76
N MET A 200 7.60 -27.08 14.34
CA MET A 200 8.06 -26.05 15.26
C MET A 200 6.94 -25.62 16.23
N LYS A 201 7.30 -25.44 17.50
CA LYS A 201 6.40 -24.81 18.49
C LYS A 201 6.32 -23.30 18.24
N TYR A 202 5.13 -22.75 18.29
CA TYR A 202 4.88 -21.32 18.11
C TYR A 202 3.72 -20.82 18.98
N GLU A 203 3.70 -19.52 19.25
CA GLU A 203 2.58 -18.82 19.87
C GLU A 203 1.75 -18.12 18.79
N LEU A 204 0.42 -18.22 18.90
CA LEU A 204 -0.48 -17.40 18.11
C LEU A 204 -0.70 -16.05 18.78
N LYS A 205 -0.44 -14.97 18.05
CA LYS A 205 -0.64 -13.59 18.54
C LYS A 205 -1.58 -12.81 17.62
N LYS A 206 -2.32 -11.87 18.21
CA LYS A 206 -3.15 -10.90 17.48
C LYS A 206 -2.34 -9.63 17.26
N ARG A 207 -2.45 -9.06 16.05
CA ARG A 207 -1.81 -7.78 15.72
C ARG A 207 -2.82 -6.80 15.15
N ILE A 208 -2.89 -5.62 15.75
CA ILE A 208 -3.65 -4.50 15.21
C ILE A 208 -2.92 -3.98 13.96
N ALA A 209 -3.68 -3.83 12.88
CA ALA A 209 -3.15 -3.42 11.59
C ALA A 209 -2.68 -1.95 11.60
N ARG A 210 -2.03 -1.53 10.51
CA ARG A 210 -1.90 -0.10 10.19
C ARG A 210 -3.19 0.40 9.58
N LEU A 211 -3.37 1.73 9.61
CA LEU A 211 -4.61 2.44 9.27
C LEU A 211 -5.37 1.90 8.04
N GLY A 212 -4.70 1.66 6.92
CA GLY A 212 -5.33 1.21 5.67
C GLY A 212 -6.01 -0.16 5.74
N SER A 213 -5.54 -1.06 6.62
CA SER A 213 -6.15 -2.39 6.82
C SER A 213 -6.72 -2.59 8.24
N LEU A 214 -6.96 -1.51 8.99
CA LEU A 214 -7.66 -1.63 10.28
C LEU A 214 -9.05 -2.25 10.05
N GLY A 215 -9.38 -3.26 10.85
CA GLY A 215 -10.57 -4.09 10.68
C GLY A 215 -10.31 -5.44 10.01
N HIS A 216 -9.22 -5.60 9.25
CA HIS A 216 -8.90 -6.89 8.62
C HIS A 216 -8.27 -7.84 9.65
N MET A 217 -8.76 -9.08 9.68
CA MET A 217 -8.20 -10.13 10.52
C MET A 217 -6.74 -10.44 10.16
N ARG A 218 -5.92 -10.54 11.21
CA ARG A 218 -4.50 -10.89 11.14
C ARG A 218 -4.16 -11.88 12.24
N VAL A 219 -3.46 -12.95 11.86
CA VAL A 219 -2.97 -13.97 12.78
C VAL A 219 -1.46 -14.03 12.64
N LEU A 220 -0.75 -13.93 13.76
CA LEU A 220 0.70 -14.09 13.80
C LEU A 220 1.08 -15.43 14.40
N ALA A 221 2.04 -16.10 13.79
CA ALA A 221 2.82 -17.14 14.45
C ALA A 221 4.17 -16.56 14.88
N LEU A 222 4.46 -16.60 16.18
CA LEU A 222 5.74 -16.27 16.78
C LEU A 222 6.43 -17.56 17.24
N ALA A 223 7.57 -17.88 16.63
CA ALA A 223 8.39 -19.03 17.01
C ALA A 223 9.79 -18.58 17.41
N SER A 224 10.51 -19.43 18.15
CA SER A 224 11.94 -19.32 18.35
C SER A 224 12.63 -20.37 17.48
N TRP A 225 13.69 -19.99 16.77
CA TRP A 225 14.45 -20.89 15.91
C TRP A 225 15.92 -20.49 15.92
N GLN A 226 16.80 -21.43 16.26
CA GLN A 226 18.26 -21.24 16.28
C GLN A 226 18.72 -19.94 16.99
N GLY A 227 18.08 -19.60 18.12
CA GLY A 227 18.43 -18.42 18.91
C GLY A 227 17.79 -17.09 18.46
N ALA A 228 16.94 -17.11 17.43
CA ALA A 228 16.25 -15.92 16.93
C ALA A 228 14.73 -16.09 16.88
N TYR A 229 13.99 -14.98 16.92
CA TYR A 229 12.55 -14.99 16.69
C TYR A 229 12.23 -15.08 15.21
N VAL A 230 11.27 -15.94 14.89
CA VAL A 230 10.66 -16.08 13.57
C VAL A 230 9.21 -15.65 13.66
N VAL A 231 8.82 -14.70 12.81
CA VAL A 231 7.46 -14.16 12.78
C VAL A 231 6.85 -14.38 11.41
N ARG A 232 5.65 -14.98 11.38
CA ARG A 232 4.81 -15.11 10.19
C ARG A 232 3.47 -14.45 10.43
N GLU A 233 2.98 -13.70 9.44
CA GLU A 233 1.68 -13.05 9.47
C GLU A 233 0.80 -13.61 8.36
N ALA A 234 -0.38 -14.09 8.72
CA ALA A 234 -1.48 -14.33 7.81
C ALA A 234 -2.46 -13.14 7.91
N LYS A 235 -2.74 -12.50 6.78
CA LYS A 235 -3.66 -11.35 6.65
C LYS A 235 -4.79 -11.72 5.70
N ALA A 236 -6.03 -11.54 6.15
CA ALA A 236 -7.20 -11.74 5.30
C ALA A 236 -7.22 -10.73 4.15
N LEU A 237 -7.45 -11.23 2.95
CA LEU A 237 -7.60 -10.44 1.73
C LEU A 237 -9.07 -10.35 1.33
N ARG A 238 -9.38 -9.32 0.56
CA ARG A 238 -10.68 -9.09 -0.06
C ARG A 238 -10.48 -8.57 -1.47
N PRO A 239 -11.49 -8.65 -2.34
CA PRO A 239 -11.45 -8.02 -3.65
C PRO A 239 -11.18 -6.52 -3.53
N SER A 240 -10.63 -5.92 -4.58
CA SER A 240 -10.38 -4.47 -4.62
C SER A 240 -11.66 -3.67 -4.35
N ALA A 241 -11.54 -2.49 -3.75
CA ALA A 241 -12.67 -1.57 -3.56
C ALA A 241 -13.37 -1.18 -4.88
N TRP A 242 -12.68 -1.35 -6.01
CA TRP A 242 -13.29 -1.26 -7.33
C TRP A 242 -14.48 -2.20 -7.56
N VAL A 243 -14.46 -3.39 -6.94
CA VAL A 243 -15.56 -4.36 -7.04
C VAL A 243 -16.83 -3.78 -6.42
N TRP A 244 -16.71 -3.16 -5.24
CA TRP A 244 -17.80 -2.43 -4.60
C TRP A 244 -18.26 -1.24 -5.43
N ALA A 245 -17.33 -0.37 -5.83
CA ALA A 245 -17.65 0.86 -6.57
C ALA A 245 -18.34 0.58 -7.91
N ARG A 246 -17.98 -0.51 -8.59
CA ARG A 246 -18.57 -0.93 -9.87
C ARG A 246 -19.72 -1.94 -9.71
N ARG A 247 -20.10 -2.27 -8.47
CA ARG A 247 -21.15 -3.26 -8.14
C ARG A 247 -20.98 -4.59 -8.89
N ARG A 248 -19.75 -5.10 -8.94
CA ARG A 248 -19.43 -6.35 -9.66
C ARG A 248 -19.57 -7.56 -8.72
N PRO A 249 -20.20 -8.66 -9.16
CA PRO A 249 -20.30 -9.88 -8.35
C PRO A 249 -19.05 -10.76 -8.54
N THR A 250 -17.89 -10.30 -8.09
CA THR A 250 -16.63 -11.05 -8.22
C THR A 250 -15.82 -11.04 -6.94
N ASN A 251 -15.20 -12.19 -6.66
CA ASN A 251 -14.26 -12.36 -5.55
C ASN A 251 -12.80 -12.49 -6.03
N THR A 252 -12.51 -12.12 -7.29
CA THR A 252 -11.17 -12.26 -7.87
C THR A 252 -10.16 -11.35 -7.16
N LEU A 253 -9.03 -11.96 -6.77
CA LEU A 253 -7.87 -11.27 -6.22
C LEU A 253 -6.75 -11.21 -7.27
N TYR A 254 -6.27 -10.00 -7.57
CA TYR A 254 -5.22 -9.80 -8.59
C TYR A 254 -3.81 -9.63 -8.00
N CYS A 255 -3.70 -9.56 -6.68
CA CYS A 255 -2.45 -9.32 -5.95
C CYS A 255 -1.34 -10.31 -6.32
N GLY A 256 -1.66 -11.62 -6.37
CA GLY A 256 -0.70 -12.66 -6.75
C GLY A 256 -0.29 -12.56 -8.22
N ALA A 257 -1.23 -12.24 -9.11
CA ALA A 257 -0.95 -12.08 -10.54
C ALA A 257 -0.03 -10.88 -10.82
N LEU A 258 -0.23 -9.74 -10.14
CA LEU A 258 0.68 -8.60 -10.28
C LEU A 258 2.05 -8.92 -9.67
N ALA A 259 2.09 -9.52 -8.47
CA ALA A 259 3.34 -9.86 -7.79
C ALA A 259 4.24 -10.78 -8.64
N SER A 260 3.66 -11.71 -9.39
CA SER A 260 4.40 -12.66 -10.23
C SER A 260 4.79 -12.11 -11.61
N ARG A 261 4.11 -11.07 -12.11
CA ARG A 261 4.30 -10.55 -13.48
C ARG A 261 5.12 -9.26 -13.53
N ALA A 262 5.12 -8.48 -12.45
CA ALA A 262 5.81 -7.20 -12.38
C ALA A 262 7.33 -7.35 -12.50
N VAL A 263 8.00 -6.28 -12.96
CA VAL A 263 9.47 -6.17 -12.98
C VAL A 263 9.95 -5.87 -11.55
N ARG A 264 9.98 -6.89 -10.70
CA ARG A 264 10.38 -6.78 -9.30
C ARG A 264 11.12 -8.03 -8.84
N VAL A 265 11.91 -7.90 -7.78
CA VAL A 265 12.49 -9.07 -7.09
C VAL A 265 11.47 -9.58 -6.07
N ALA A 266 11.18 -10.88 -6.10
CA ALA A 266 10.20 -11.48 -5.20
C ALA A 266 10.70 -11.49 -3.73
N ASP A 267 9.79 -11.30 -2.78
CA ASP A 267 10.03 -11.72 -1.40
C ASP A 267 9.70 -13.21 -1.31
N PRO A 268 10.67 -14.10 -1.04
CA PRO A 268 10.46 -15.54 -1.03
C PRO A 268 9.47 -16.00 0.04
N HIS A 269 9.14 -15.15 1.01
CA HIS A 269 8.19 -15.47 2.07
C HIS A 269 6.82 -14.85 1.88
N VAL A 270 6.55 -14.15 0.76
CA VAL A 270 5.23 -13.60 0.44
C VAL A 270 4.46 -14.60 -0.40
N HIS A 271 3.35 -15.10 0.15
CA HIS A 271 2.48 -16.05 -0.52
C HIS A 271 1.04 -15.58 -0.49
N PHE A 272 0.37 -15.66 -1.64
CA PHE A 272 -1.06 -15.40 -1.79
C PHE A 272 -1.77 -16.72 -2.00
N ARG A 273 -2.65 -17.09 -1.07
CA ARG A 273 -3.36 -18.37 -1.14
C ARG A 273 -4.71 -18.26 -0.45
N ASP A 274 -5.75 -18.78 -1.09
CA ASP A 274 -7.04 -19.02 -0.43
C ASP A 274 -7.70 -17.78 0.22
N GLY A 275 -7.48 -16.58 -0.32
CA GLY A 275 -7.97 -15.33 0.27
C GLY A 275 -7.09 -14.79 1.41
N TRP A 276 -5.86 -15.29 1.54
CA TRP A 276 -4.90 -14.86 2.56
C TRP A 276 -3.57 -14.46 1.93
N LEU A 277 -2.96 -13.44 2.52
CA LEU A 277 -1.56 -13.09 2.35
C LEU A 277 -0.80 -13.66 3.55
N VAL A 278 0.15 -14.55 3.29
CA VAL A 278 1.12 -15.03 4.29
C VAL A 278 2.46 -14.37 4.02
N ARG A 279 3.07 -13.79 5.05
CA ARG A 279 4.36 -13.11 4.92
C ARG A 279 5.25 -13.21 6.15
N ARG A 280 6.55 -13.05 5.95
CA ARG A 280 7.51 -12.79 7.03
C ARG A 280 7.32 -11.38 7.58
N LEU A 281 7.38 -11.24 8.90
CA LEU A 281 7.64 -9.95 9.55
C LEU A 281 9.05 -9.98 10.13
N ALA A 282 9.83 -8.97 9.77
CA ALA A 282 11.21 -8.80 10.22
C ALA A 282 11.54 -7.30 10.28
N PRO A 283 12.60 -6.88 11.01
CA PRO A 283 12.96 -5.47 11.15
C PRO A 283 13.23 -4.76 9.81
N ASP A 284 13.79 -5.50 8.87
CA ASP A 284 14.08 -5.10 7.48
C ASP A 284 12.87 -5.13 6.54
N CYS A 285 11.76 -5.77 6.94
CA CYS A 285 10.47 -5.74 6.25
C CYS A 285 9.62 -4.51 6.67
N SER A 286 10.15 -3.30 6.49
CA SER A 286 9.48 -2.07 6.94
C SER A 286 9.43 -0.98 5.89
N ARG A 287 8.48 -0.05 6.09
CA ARG A 287 8.29 1.12 5.22
C ARG A 287 9.44 2.09 5.38
N ILE A 288 9.60 2.96 4.39
CA ILE A 288 10.35 4.21 4.60
C ILE A 288 9.37 5.22 5.24
N GLU A 289 9.72 5.74 6.41
CA GLU A 289 8.97 6.85 7.03
C GLU A 289 9.59 8.16 6.58
N LEU A 290 8.82 9.01 5.90
CA LEU A 290 9.33 10.25 5.31
C LEU A 290 9.84 11.24 6.36
N ALA A 291 9.23 11.24 7.55
CA ALA A 291 9.72 12.02 8.69
C ALA A 291 11.13 11.59 9.18
N SER A 292 11.62 10.42 8.74
CA SER A 292 12.95 9.90 9.10
C SER A 292 14.02 10.12 8.03
N LEU A 293 13.71 10.86 6.95
CA LEU A 293 14.67 11.20 5.90
C LEU A 293 15.81 12.08 6.46
N PRO A 294 17.08 11.83 6.10
CA PRO A 294 18.22 12.69 6.40
C PRO A 294 18.00 14.14 5.94
N LYS A 295 18.74 15.09 6.54
CA LYS A 295 18.68 16.51 6.19
C LYS A 295 19.12 16.82 4.75
N GLU A 296 19.98 15.98 4.18
CA GLU A 296 20.31 15.99 2.74
C GLU A 296 19.14 15.38 1.96
N ARG A 297 18.10 16.17 1.80
CA ARG A 297 16.83 15.77 1.17
C ARG A 297 16.95 15.84 -0.34
N ASP A 298 16.93 14.67 -0.99
CA ASP A 298 16.62 14.59 -2.43
C ASP A 298 15.23 13.95 -2.60
N GLU A 299 14.21 14.69 -2.14
CA GLU A 299 12.80 14.29 -2.23
C GLU A 299 12.38 14.10 -3.70
N ALA A 300 12.94 14.90 -4.62
CA ALA A 300 12.73 14.76 -6.04
C ALA A 300 13.22 13.38 -6.53
N ARG A 301 14.41 12.95 -6.12
CA ARG A 301 14.95 11.62 -6.48
C ARG A 301 14.17 10.47 -5.85
N LEU A 302 13.63 10.66 -4.64
CA LEU A 302 12.71 9.68 -4.04
C LEU A 302 11.42 9.54 -4.85
N LEU A 303 10.78 10.66 -5.19
CA LEU A 303 9.57 10.68 -5.98
C LEU A 303 9.79 10.15 -7.40
N TYR A 304 10.94 10.44 -8.02
CA TYR A 304 11.38 9.81 -9.26
C TYR A 304 11.48 8.28 -9.12
N SER A 305 12.13 7.80 -8.05
CA SER A 305 12.28 6.35 -7.81
C SER A 305 10.92 5.68 -7.58
N MET A 306 9.98 6.36 -6.92
CA MET A 306 8.61 5.88 -6.73
C MET A 306 7.84 5.82 -8.06
N GLY A 307 8.03 6.79 -8.95
CA GLY A 307 7.46 6.77 -10.30
C GLY A 307 8.01 5.62 -11.14
N TRP A 308 9.32 5.37 -11.05
CA TRP A 308 9.96 4.22 -11.69
C TRP A 308 9.40 2.89 -11.19
N GLU A 309 9.25 2.74 -9.87
CA GLU A 309 8.69 1.52 -9.28
C GLU A 309 7.21 1.32 -9.63
N ALA A 310 6.42 2.40 -9.78
CA ALA A 310 5.06 2.28 -10.32
C ALA A 310 5.07 1.70 -11.75
N ALA A 311 6.01 2.13 -12.59
CA ALA A 311 6.19 1.56 -13.94
C ALA A 311 6.63 0.09 -13.89
N ASN A 312 7.55 -0.29 -13.00
CA ASN A 312 7.95 -1.69 -12.79
C ASN A 312 6.74 -2.61 -12.55
N LEU A 313 5.75 -2.14 -11.78
CA LEU A 313 4.51 -2.88 -11.53
C LEU A 313 3.62 -2.92 -12.77
N HIS A 314 3.41 -1.78 -13.44
CA HIS A 314 2.58 -1.71 -14.64
C HIS A 314 3.12 -2.50 -15.82
N LEU A 315 4.45 -2.67 -15.93
CA LEU A 315 5.10 -3.55 -16.90
C LEU A 315 4.69 -5.02 -16.74
N GLY A 316 4.13 -5.42 -15.59
CA GLY A 316 3.43 -6.69 -15.40
C GLY A 316 2.14 -6.84 -16.21
N SER A 317 1.78 -5.84 -17.03
CA SER A 317 0.72 -5.88 -18.05
C SER A 317 1.32 -5.64 -19.45
N PRO A 318 2.06 -6.61 -20.05
CA PRO A 318 2.84 -6.38 -21.28
C PRO A 318 2.02 -5.86 -22.47
N SER A 319 0.77 -6.33 -22.59
CA SER A 319 -0.16 -5.92 -23.66
C SER A 319 -0.60 -4.45 -23.59
N ALA A 320 -0.37 -3.78 -22.45
CA ALA A 320 -0.69 -2.37 -22.26
C ALA A 320 0.49 -1.43 -22.55
N VAL A 321 1.73 -1.92 -22.55
CA VAL A 321 2.94 -1.08 -22.59
C VAL A 321 2.98 -0.17 -23.82
N ALA A 322 2.75 -0.71 -25.02
CA ALA A 322 2.70 0.09 -26.25
C ALA A 322 1.58 1.15 -26.22
N LYS A 323 0.43 0.83 -25.59
CA LYS A 323 -0.68 1.75 -25.44
C LYS A 323 -0.35 2.87 -24.45
N ILE A 324 0.33 2.53 -23.34
CA ILE A 324 0.82 3.50 -22.35
C ILE A 324 1.79 4.48 -23.00
N ARG A 325 2.78 4.00 -23.77
CA ARG A 325 3.72 4.89 -24.48
C ARG A 325 2.99 5.86 -25.41
N LYS A 326 2.06 5.36 -26.22
CA LYS A 326 1.25 6.19 -27.12
C LYS A 326 0.39 7.21 -26.36
N ASP A 327 -0.19 6.83 -25.24
CA ASP A 327 -1.00 7.71 -24.39
C ASP A 327 -0.13 8.80 -23.74
N LEU A 328 0.98 8.41 -23.11
CA LEU A 328 1.96 9.31 -22.51
C LEU A 328 2.54 10.33 -23.50
N ALA A 329 2.81 9.93 -24.75
CA ALA A 329 3.30 10.83 -25.79
C ALA A 329 2.28 11.94 -26.15
N LYS A 330 0.98 11.68 -25.98
CA LYS A 330 -0.09 12.65 -26.23
C LYS A 330 -0.36 13.57 -25.05
N ARG A 331 0.10 13.20 -23.85
CA ARG A 331 -0.13 13.96 -22.63
C ARG A 331 0.88 15.10 -22.53
N SER A 332 0.41 16.33 -22.73
CA SER A 332 1.20 17.53 -22.46
C SER A 332 1.29 17.81 -20.96
N ALA A 333 2.47 18.22 -20.50
CA ALA A 333 2.63 18.72 -19.15
C ALA A 333 1.76 19.98 -18.94
N PRO A 334 1.20 20.23 -17.74
CA PRO A 334 1.40 19.46 -16.51
C PRO A 334 0.18 18.59 -16.15
N TRP A 335 -0.20 17.63 -17.01
CA TRP A 335 -1.40 16.80 -16.81
C TRP A 335 -1.45 16.11 -15.43
N LEU A 336 -0.33 15.56 -14.96
CA LEU A 336 -0.27 14.83 -13.69
C LEU A 336 -0.49 15.77 -12.49
N HIS A 337 0.15 16.94 -12.51
CA HIS A 337 -0.04 17.98 -11.51
C HIS A 337 -1.52 18.40 -11.40
N LYS A 338 -2.16 18.70 -12.55
CA LYS A 338 -3.55 19.16 -12.60
C LYS A 338 -4.51 18.13 -11.99
N ALA A 339 -4.35 16.87 -12.37
CA ALA A 339 -5.20 15.79 -11.87
C ALA A 339 -4.96 15.48 -10.38
N ALA A 340 -3.68 15.43 -9.96
CA ALA A 340 -3.34 15.21 -8.56
C ALA A 340 -3.85 16.34 -7.65
N LYS A 341 -3.76 17.59 -8.11
CA LYS A 341 -4.33 18.74 -7.41
C LYS A 341 -5.85 18.59 -7.25
N ALA A 342 -6.58 18.36 -8.34
CA ALA A 342 -8.04 18.22 -8.31
C ALA A 342 -8.50 17.08 -7.38
N MET A 343 -7.84 15.92 -7.45
CA MET A 343 -8.16 14.79 -6.57
C MET A 343 -7.77 15.04 -5.10
N SER A 344 -6.67 15.77 -4.85
CA SER A 344 -6.30 16.15 -3.49
C SER A 344 -7.31 17.13 -2.86
N GLU A 345 -7.79 18.11 -3.61
CA GLU A 345 -8.83 19.05 -3.17
C GLU A 345 -10.15 18.34 -2.88
N ALA A 346 -10.57 17.42 -3.74
CA ALA A 346 -11.77 16.61 -3.48
C ALA A 346 -11.62 15.71 -2.24
N THR A 347 -10.43 15.15 -2.03
CA THR A 347 -10.13 14.34 -0.83
C THR A 347 -10.19 15.19 0.43
N LEU A 348 -9.66 16.42 0.40
CA LEU A 348 -9.72 17.36 1.52
C LEU A 348 -11.17 17.74 1.85
N ALA A 349 -12.00 18.00 0.84
CA ALA A 349 -13.41 18.29 1.04
C ALA A 349 -14.17 17.11 1.69
N ASP A 350 -13.95 15.88 1.20
CA ASP A 350 -14.52 14.67 1.81
C ASP A 350 -14.01 14.48 3.25
N TRP A 351 -12.71 14.74 3.52
CA TRP A 351 -12.16 14.66 4.87
C TRP A 351 -12.79 15.68 5.84
N GLU A 352 -13.00 16.93 5.40
CA GLU A 352 -13.66 17.94 6.21
C GLU A 352 -15.10 17.58 6.52
N GLN A 353 -15.81 16.98 5.57
CA GLN A 353 -17.16 16.44 5.79
C GLN A 353 -17.13 15.30 6.81
N TRP A 354 -16.21 14.34 6.65
CA TRP A 354 -16.02 13.24 7.60
C TRP A 354 -15.71 13.74 9.01
N ARG A 355 -14.74 14.66 9.15
CA ARG A 355 -14.32 15.25 10.42
C ARG A 355 -15.48 15.93 11.14
N ARG A 356 -16.33 16.66 10.42
CA ARG A 356 -17.55 17.30 10.97
C ARG A 356 -18.59 16.26 11.40
N GLY A 357 -18.80 15.21 10.60
CA GLY A 357 -19.68 14.09 10.97
C GLY A 357 -19.22 13.38 12.23
N TRP A 358 -17.94 13.03 12.29
CA TRP A 358 -17.31 12.34 13.42
C TRP A 358 -17.40 13.14 14.74
N LYS A 359 -17.12 14.45 14.70
CA LYS A 359 -17.26 15.30 15.89
C LYS A 359 -18.69 15.33 16.42
N ARG A 360 -19.70 15.45 15.55
CA ARG A 360 -21.12 15.45 15.94
C ARG A 360 -21.55 14.13 16.57
N ALA A 361 -21.01 13.01 16.09
CA ALA A 361 -21.30 11.69 16.64
C ALA A 361 -20.67 11.45 18.03
N LYS A 362 -19.56 12.13 18.37
CA LYS A 362 -18.95 12.06 19.71
C LYS A 362 -19.63 12.93 20.77
N THR A 363 -20.38 13.94 20.35
CA THR A 363 -21.08 14.89 21.24
C THR A 363 -22.52 14.48 21.55
N ARG A 364 -22.99 13.38 20.95
CA ARG A 364 -24.27 12.72 21.26
C ARG A 364 -23.96 11.43 22.00
#